data_AF-D7D8H4-F1
#
_entry.id   AF-D7D8H4-F1
#
_cell.length_a   1.000
_cell.length_b   1.000
_cell.length_c   1.000
_cell.angle_alpha   90.00
_cell.angle_beta   90.00
_cell.angle_gamma   90.00
#
_symmetry.space_group_name_H-M   'P 1'
#
loop_
_entity.id
_entity.type
_entity.pdbx_description
1 polymer ?
#
loop_
_entity_poly.entity_id
_entity_poly.type
_entity_poly.pdbx_seq_one_letter_code
_entity_poly.pdbx_strand_id
1 'polypeptide(L)'
;MLSLKHVGKLKLLARSIVFLAGYILSPLSWWNDLFVNIPLAYLLATLIHSLAGIDFPILFSTGYALTNIAGILIMKISITGINKKNMLRDLILTILYSITAYIILENIPGIH
;
A
#
# COMPACT_ATOMS: atom_id res chain seq x y z
N MET A 1 -11.85 -13.31 14.98
CA MET A 1 -10.81 -14.06 14.23
C MET A 1 -11.54 -15.08 13.35
N LEU A 2 -11.62 -14.87 12.04
CA LEU A 2 -12.29 -15.82 11.13
C LEU A 2 -11.44 -17.10 11.06
N SER A 3 -11.93 -18.19 11.63
CA SER A 3 -11.29 -19.50 11.56
C SER A 3 -11.21 -19.96 10.09
N LEU A 4 -10.00 -20.01 9.54
CA LEU A 4 -9.72 -20.43 8.16
C LEU A 4 -10.18 -21.88 7.87
N LYS A 5 -10.51 -22.66 8.92
CA LYS A 5 -10.98 -24.05 8.81
C LYS A 5 -12.28 -24.22 8.03
N HIS A 6 -13.07 -23.15 7.83
CA HIS A 6 -14.37 -23.20 7.14
C HIS A 6 -14.40 -22.47 5.79
N VAL A 7 -13.25 -21.97 5.30
CA VAL A 7 -13.17 -21.23 4.04
C VAL A 7 -12.87 -22.23 2.91
N GLY A 8 -13.76 -22.33 1.92
CA GLY A 8 -13.54 -23.20 0.76
C GLY A 8 -12.22 -22.88 0.03
N LYS A 9 -11.55 -23.91 -0.51
CA LYS A 9 -10.23 -23.81 -1.15
C LYS A 9 -10.11 -22.67 -2.17
N LEU A 10 -11.15 -22.47 -2.99
CA LEU A 10 -11.21 -21.39 -3.98
C LEU A 10 -11.17 -19.99 -3.34
N LYS A 11 -11.93 -19.80 -2.26
CA LYS A 11 -11.98 -18.53 -1.53
C LYS A 11 -10.68 -18.26 -0.78
N LEU A 12 -10.00 -19.30 -0.30
CA LEU A 12 -8.66 -19.17 0.27
C LEU A 12 -7.66 -18.72 -0.80
N LEU A 13 -7.64 -19.38 -1.96
CA LEU A 13 -6.75 -19.02 -3.07
C LEU A 13 -6.95 -17.58 -3.52
N ALA A 14 -8.21 -17.15 -3.72
CA ALA A 14 -8.52 -15.77 -4.08
C ALA A 14 -7.99 -14.76 -3.05
N ARG A 15 -8.18 -15.03 -1.75
CA ARG A 15 -7.68 -14.16 -0.68
C ARG A 15 -6.15 -14.12 -0.64
N SER A 16 -5.49 -15.25 -0.90
CA SER A 16 -4.02 -15.29 -1.01
C SER A 16 -3.50 -14.48 -2.20
N ILE A 17 -4.16 -14.54 -3.35
CA ILE A 17 -3.79 -13.73 -4.54
C ILE A 17 -3.96 -12.24 -4.24
N VAL A 18 -5.09 -11.85 -3.64
CA VAL A 18 -5.32 -10.44 -3.26
C VAL A 18 -4.30 -9.99 -2.21
N PHE A 19 -3.97 -10.83 -1.23
CA PHE A 19 -2.90 -10.55 -0.27
C PHE A 19 -1.56 -10.32 -0.96
N LEU A 20 -1.20 -11.18 -1.91
CA LEU A 20 0.05 -11.08 -2.66
C LEU A 20 0.10 -9.79 -3.50
N ALA A 21 -1.00 -9.42 -4.15
CA ALA A 21 -1.11 -8.14 -4.86
C ALA A 21 -0.90 -6.96 -3.91
N GLY A 22 -1.51 -7.00 -2.72
CA GLY A 22 -1.29 -5.98 -1.68
C GLY A 22 0.18 -5.94 -1.21
N TYR A 23 0.80 -7.09 -1.02
CA TYR A 23 2.21 -7.19 -0.62
C TYR A 23 3.14 -6.57 -1.68
N ILE A 24 2.90 -6.86 -2.96
CA ILE A 24 3.64 -6.31 -4.10
C ILE A 24 3.51 -4.78 -4.19
N LEU A 25 2.39 -4.18 -3.76
CA LEU A 25 2.21 -2.72 -3.72
C LEU A 25 2.72 -2.07 -2.42
N SER A 26 2.87 -2.86 -1.35
CA SER A 26 3.23 -2.36 -0.03
C SER A 26 4.74 -2.14 0.12
N PRO A 27 5.16 -1.26 1.04
CA PRO A 27 6.58 -1.04 1.33
C PRO A 27 7.25 -2.24 2.03
N LEU A 28 6.49 -3.30 2.33
CA LEU A 28 7.02 -4.55 2.89
C LEU A 28 7.76 -5.41 1.86
N SER A 29 7.64 -5.09 0.57
CA SER A 29 8.44 -5.71 -0.48
C SER A 29 9.59 -4.79 -0.85
N TRP A 30 10.81 -5.22 -0.59
CA TRP A 30 12.02 -4.40 -0.71
C TRP A 30 12.33 -3.90 -2.13
N TRP A 31 11.74 -4.52 -3.17
CA TRP A 31 11.89 -4.15 -4.57
C TRP A 31 10.71 -3.34 -5.13
N ASN A 32 9.66 -3.12 -4.33
CA ASN A 32 8.41 -2.50 -4.81
C ASN A 32 8.62 -1.08 -5.33
N ASP A 33 9.42 -0.27 -4.66
CA ASP A 33 9.60 1.12 -5.06
C ASP A 33 10.13 1.23 -6.49
N LEU A 34 11.17 0.45 -6.80
CA LEU A 34 11.84 0.48 -8.10
C LEU A 34 10.93 -0.01 -9.25
N PHE A 35 10.17 -1.07 -9.04
CA PHE A 35 9.46 -1.76 -10.13
C PHE A 35 7.95 -1.51 -10.17
N VAL A 36 7.35 -1.02 -9.08
CA VAL A 36 5.90 -0.93 -8.94
C VAL A 36 5.48 0.48 -8.54
N ASN A 37 5.88 0.97 -7.37
CA ASN A 37 5.35 2.22 -6.83
C ASN A 37 5.84 3.45 -7.60
N ILE A 38 7.13 3.57 -7.92
CA ILE A 38 7.64 4.70 -8.72
C ILE A 38 7.05 4.68 -10.14
N PRO A 39 7.05 3.56 -10.89
CA PRO A 39 6.41 3.50 -12.21
C PRO A 39 4.92 3.84 -12.18
N LEU A 40 4.16 3.33 -11.21
CA LEU A 40 2.73 3.64 -11.07
C LEU A 40 2.50 5.12 -10.70
N ALA A 41 3.25 5.65 -9.75
CA ALA A 41 3.16 7.05 -9.34
C ALA A 41 3.49 7.99 -10.51
N TYR A 42 4.53 7.68 -11.28
CA TYR A 42 4.91 8.44 -12.47
C TYR A 42 3.82 8.41 -13.55
N LEU A 43 3.27 7.22 -13.85
CA LEU A 43 2.20 7.06 -14.83
C LEU A 43 0.96 7.88 -14.42
N LEU A 44 0.52 7.73 -13.17
CA LEU A 44 -0.64 8.47 -12.64
C LEU A 44 -0.40 9.97 -12.64
N ALA A 45 0.78 10.42 -12.21
CA ALA A 45 1.13 11.83 -12.22
C ALA A 45 1.14 12.41 -13.63
N THR A 46 1.72 11.69 -14.60
CA THR A 46 1.74 12.12 -16.01
C THR A 46 0.33 12.25 -16.58
N LEU A 47 -0.52 11.24 -16.35
CA LEU A 47 -1.91 11.25 -16.82
C LEU A 47 -2.71 12.41 -16.23
N ILE A 48 -2.69 12.57 -14.90
CA ILE A 48 -3.47 13.61 -14.22
C ILE A 48 -2.91 15.00 -14.55
N HIS A 49 -1.59 15.16 -14.60
CA HIS A 49 -0.96 16.42 -15.01
C HIS A 49 -1.40 16.83 -16.42
N SER A 50 -1.39 15.89 -17.36
CA SER A 50 -1.80 16.17 -18.75
C SER A 50 -3.28 16.54 -18.90
N LEU A 51 -4.15 16.05 -18.02
CA LEU A 51 -5.60 16.25 -18.09
C LEU A 51 -6.07 17.48 -17.30
N ALA A 52 -5.46 17.75 -16.15
CA ALA A 52 -5.94 18.73 -15.18
C ALA A 52 -4.94 19.87 -14.90
N GLY A 53 -3.73 19.80 -15.43
CA GLY A 53 -2.69 20.83 -15.22
C GLY A 53 -2.18 20.94 -13.78
N ILE A 54 -2.46 19.96 -12.92
CA ILE A 54 -1.98 19.92 -11.53
C ILE A 54 -0.48 19.65 -11.52
N ASP A 55 0.25 20.29 -10.60
CA ASP A 55 1.71 20.14 -10.49
C ASP A 55 2.17 18.69 -10.38
N PHE A 56 3.05 18.29 -11.30
CA PHE A 56 3.57 16.93 -11.39
C PHE A 56 4.23 16.42 -10.08
N PRO A 57 5.09 17.19 -9.38
CA PRO A 57 5.71 16.71 -8.15
C PRO A 57 4.70 16.40 -7.03
N ILE A 58 3.63 17.18 -6.94
CA ILE A 58 2.54 16.96 -5.99
C ILE A 58 1.83 15.66 -6.33
N LEU A 59 1.48 15.46 -7.60
CA LEU A 59 0.82 14.24 -8.07
C LEU A 59 1.67 12.99 -7.88
N PHE A 60 2.97 13.07 -8.20
CA PHE A 60 3.90 11.96 -8.06
C PHE A 60 4.03 11.55 -6.59
N SER A 61 4.32 12.50 -5.70
CA SER A 61 4.46 12.24 -4.27
C SER A 61 3.17 11.70 -3.66
N THR A 62 2.03 12.26 -4.05
CA THR A 62 0.71 11.78 -3.61
C THR A 62 0.41 10.38 -4.14
N GLY A 63 0.67 10.12 -5.41
CA GLY A 63 0.48 8.82 -6.04
C GLY A 63 1.31 7.73 -5.35
N TYR A 64 2.58 8.02 -5.08
CA TYR A 64 3.47 7.13 -4.34
C TYR A 64 2.99 6.83 -2.91
N ALA A 65 2.52 7.84 -2.18
CA ALA A 65 1.93 7.62 -0.86
C ALA A 65 0.66 6.77 -0.94
N LEU A 66 -0.19 7.00 -1.94
CA LEU A 66 -1.42 6.26 -2.17
C LEU A 66 -1.17 4.79 -2.54
N THR A 67 -0.17 4.48 -3.38
CA THR A 67 0.16 3.09 -3.72
C THR A 67 0.60 2.31 -2.49
N ASN A 68 1.42 2.91 -1.64
CA ASN A 68 1.86 2.33 -0.36
C ASN A 68 0.70 2.05 0.60
N ILE A 69 -0.17 3.05 0.82
CA ILE A 69 -1.35 2.91 1.68
C ILE A 69 -2.29 1.84 1.11
N ALA A 70 -2.52 1.85 -0.20
CA ALA A 70 -3.36 0.86 -0.87
C ALA A 70 -2.82 -0.56 -0.69
N GLY A 71 -1.50 -0.78 -0.83
CA GLY A 71 -0.87 -2.08 -0.62
C GLY A 71 -1.19 -2.68 0.76
N ILE A 72 -0.96 -1.90 1.82
CA ILE A 72 -1.21 -2.34 3.20
C ILE A 72 -2.71 -2.59 3.46
N LEU A 73 -3.59 -1.74 2.94
CA LEU A 73 -5.04 -1.93 3.07
C LEU A 73 -5.53 -3.19 2.34
N ILE A 74 -5.02 -3.46 1.14
CA ILE A 74 -5.37 -4.65 0.36
C ILE A 74 -4.94 -5.92 1.12
N MET A 75 -3.71 -5.95 1.66
CA MET A 75 -3.24 -7.06 2.50
C MET A 75 -4.13 -7.28 3.72
N LYS A 76 -4.58 -6.20 4.35
CA LYS A 76 -5.47 -6.32 5.50
C LYS A 76 -6.85 -6.84 5.10
N ILE A 77 -7.47 -6.25 4.10
CA ILE A 77 -8.80 -6.62 3.61
C ILE A 77 -8.83 -8.09 3.16
N SER A 78 -7.75 -8.59 2.55
CA SER A 78 -7.69 -9.99 2.14
C SER A 78 -7.74 -10.95 3.34
N ILE A 79 -7.11 -10.60 4.47
CA ILE A 79 -7.12 -11.39 5.71
C ILE A 79 -8.42 -11.20 6.50
N THR A 80 -8.81 -9.96 6.78
CA THR A 80 -9.90 -9.65 7.72
C THR A 80 -11.26 -9.54 7.04
N GLY A 81 -11.29 -9.42 5.71
CA GLY A 81 -12.47 -8.96 4.98
C GLY A 81 -12.66 -7.44 5.14
N ILE A 82 -13.65 -6.91 4.43
CA ILE A 82 -14.04 -5.50 4.55
C ILE A 82 -14.79 -5.30 5.88
N ASN A 83 -14.19 -4.56 6.81
CA ASN A 83 -14.86 -4.16 8.04
C ASN A 83 -14.92 -2.63 8.16
N LYS A 84 -16.07 -2.10 7.71
CA LYS A 84 -16.67 -0.79 7.99
C LYS A 84 -16.04 -0.02 9.15
N LYS A 85 -16.20 -0.62 10.33
CA LYS A 85 -16.00 0.02 11.63
C LYS A 85 -14.53 0.25 11.97
N ASN A 86 -13.63 -0.55 11.40
CA ASN A 86 -12.20 -0.47 11.70
C ASN A 86 -11.40 0.26 10.62
N MET A 87 -11.97 0.50 9.41
CA MET A 87 -11.23 1.09 8.28
C MET A 87 -10.50 2.40 8.63
N LEU A 88 -11.12 3.29 9.40
CA LEU A 88 -10.47 4.55 9.80
C LEU A 88 -9.27 4.30 10.73
N ARG A 89 -9.44 3.45 11.75
CA ARG A 89 -8.34 3.01 12.63
C ARG A 89 -7.22 2.38 11.82
N ASP A 90 -7.57 1.59 10.81
CA ASP A 90 -6.64 0.83 9.99
C ASP A 90 -5.84 1.73 9.05
N LEU A 91 -6.50 2.74 8.47
CA LEU A 91 -5.86 3.82 7.73
C LEU A 91 -4.88 4.60 8.62
N ILE A 92 -5.32 5.00 9.81
CA ILE A 92 -4.48 5.73 10.77
C ILE A 92 -3.25 4.90 11.13
N LEU A 93 -3.41 3.62 11.47
CA LEU A 93 -2.28 2.73 11.78
C LEU A 93 -1.32 2.56 10.61
N THR A 94 -1.83 2.52 9.38
CA THR A 94 -1.01 2.41 8.16
C THR A 94 -0.17 3.67 7.94
N ILE A 95 -0.78 4.84 8.12
CA ILE A 95 -0.11 6.14 8.03
C ILE A 95 0.96 6.25 9.13
N LEU A 96 0.59 5.95 10.38
CA LEU A 96 1.52 5.96 11.52
C LEU A 96 2.70 5.02 11.31
N TYR A 97 2.44 3.79 10.86
CA TYR A 97 3.49 2.84 10.53
C TYR A 97 4.45 3.39 9.47
N SER A 98 3.93 3.99 8.40
CA SER A 98 4.73 4.54 7.31
C SER A 98 5.62 5.69 7.80
N ILE A 99 5.08 6.56 8.66
CA ILE A 99 5.83 7.66 9.29
C ILE A 99 6.90 7.11 10.24
N THR A 100 6.55 6.15 11.11
CA THR A 100 7.51 5.53 12.03
C THR A 100 8.63 4.82 11.29
N ALA A 101 8.31 4.08 10.23
CA ALA A 101 9.31 3.41 9.39
C ALA A 101 10.27 4.43 8.75
N TYR A 102 9.74 5.54 8.23
CA TYR A 102 10.54 6.64 7.70
C TYR A 102 11.47 7.24 8.76
N ILE A 103 10.94 7.58 9.94
CA ILE A 103 11.74 8.15 11.06
C ILE A 103 12.84 7.17 11.48
N ILE A 104 12.52 5.88 11.61
CA ILE A 104 13.53 4.87 11.98
C ILE A 104 14.63 4.82 10.92
N LEU A 105 14.29 4.75 9.63
CA LEU A 105 15.27 4.71 8.54
C LEU A 105 16.18 5.94 8.52
N GLU A 106 15.63 7.14 8.74
CA GLU A 106 16.41 8.38 8.80
C GLU A 106 17.41 8.42 9.96
N ASN A 107 17.08 7.76 11.07
CA ASN A 107 17.89 7.77 12.30
C ASN A 107 18.84 6.57 12.42
N ILE A 108 18.96 5.70 11.41
CA ILE A 108 19.96 4.62 11.41
C ILE A 108 21.33 5.23 11.04
N PRO A 109 22.33 5.17 11.94
CA PRO A 109 23.67 5.66 11.64
C PRO A 109 24.31 4.81 10.53
N GLY A 110 24.74 5.47 9.44
CA GLY A 110 25.42 4.83 8.30
C GLY A 110 24.61 4.73 6.99
N ILE A 111 23.41 5.32 6.91
CA ILE A 111 22.58 5.38 5.69
C ILE A 111 22.63 6.76 4.98
N HIS A 112 23.42 7.71 5.49
CA HIS A 112 23.66 9.02 4.85
C HIS A 112 25.02 9.07 4.14
#